data_AF-A0A640S1Y3-F1
#
_entry.id   AF-A0A640S1Y3-F1
#
_cell.length_a   1.000
_cell.length_b   1.000
_cell.length_c   1.000
_cell.angle_alpha   90.00
_cell.angle_beta   90.00
_cell.angle_gamma   90.00
#
_symmetry.space_group_name_H-M   'P 1'
#
loop_
_entity.id
_entity.type
_entity.pdbx_description
1 polymer ?
#
loop_
_entity_poly.entity_id
_entity_poly.type
_entity_poly.pdbx_seq_one_letter_code
_entity_poly.pdbx_strand_id
1 'polypeptide(L)'
;MSRSTADVLHTLAREHLPHEIAERWTGLLRPGLRLAKATDADLVAGRLGGLPELPEPEEWPVWEGRGPLSFVASVDCAALPSDALDIALPTEGTLNFFYFDGQLDDGCAVVAPDEPDSWAGARVSYVPAGVPVARRAAPEGIRPYPEVSLTSRVETTAPHPRHPVVQREFAPMSADHPVGGDGFEDALWDHSEGTEHRIGGHAHPVQGEVETEVARGALGSPSWDDPRIEEEALGWVLLAQFDSDDDADMMWGDCGVLYWLIRPQDLAERRFDRAMFTWQCG
;
A
#
# COMPACT_ATOMS: atom_id res chain seq x y z
N MET A 1 5.84 -1.44 29.82
CA MET A 1 6.50 -2.24 28.78
C MET A 1 5.60 -2.17 27.56
N SER A 2 6.03 -1.49 26.49
CA SER A 2 5.29 -1.50 25.22
C SER A 2 5.31 -2.95 24.72
N ARG A 3 4.15 -3.57 24.51
CA ARG A 3 4.10 -4.88 23.81
C ARG A 3 4.50 -4.66 22.37
N SER A 4 5.22 -5.62 21.77
CA SER A 4 5.45 -5.61 20.32
C SER A 4 4.11 -5.82 19.60
N THR A 5 3.95 -5.28 18.38
CA THR A 5 2.77 -5.56 17.55
C THR A 5 2.61 -7.06 17.29
N ALA A 6 3.72 -7.78 17.13
CA ALA A 6 3.73 -9.25 17.08
C ALA A 6 3.04 -9.87 18.30
N ASP A 7 3.36 -9.41 19.52
CA ASP A 7 2.81 -9.98 20.75
C ASP A 7 1.30 -9.73 20.85
N VAL A 8 0.84 -8.57 20.35
CA VAL A 8 -0.59 -8.22 20.33
C VAL A 8 -1.34 -9.13 19.37
N LEU A 9 -0.88 -9.28 18.12
CA LEU A 9 -1.54 -10.13 17.12
C LEU A 9 -1.57 -11.61 17.54
N HIS A 10 -0.50 -12.12 18.16
CA HIS A 10 -0.50 -13.47 18.74
C HIS A 10 -1.49 -13.62 19.89
N THR A 11 -1.67 -12.56 20.69
CA THR A 11 -2.64 -12.55 21.80
C THR A 11 -4.07 -12.57 21.25
N LEU A 12 -4.39 -11.68 20.30
CA LEU A 12 -5.70 -11.62 19.64
C LEU A 12 -6.07 -12.97 19.01
N ALA A 13 -5.14 -13.58 18.26
CA ALA A 13 -5.36 -14.89 17.66
C ALA A 13 -5.70 -15.96 18.72
N ARG A 14 -4.99 -15.98 19.86
CA ARG A 14 -5.22 -16.97 20.93
C ARG A 14 -6.49 -16.72 21.74
N GLU A 15 -6.92 -15.46 21.85
CA GLU A 15 -8.13 -15.07 22.58
C GLU A 15 -9.40 -15.35 21.76
N HIS A 16 -9.34 -15.21 20.44
CA HIS A 16 -10.51 -15.29 19.55
C HIS A 16 -10.58 -16.57 18.71
N LEU A 17 -9.46 -17.30 18.52
CA LEU A 17 -9.42 -18.51 17.69
C LEU A 17 -9.06 -19.77 18.50
N PRO A 18 -9.56 -20.96 18.09
CA PRO A 18 -9.07 -22.23 18.62
C PRO A 18 -7.55 -22.36 18.45
N HIS A 19 -6.87 -22.98 19.42
CA HIS A 19 -5.40 -23.03 19.49
C HIS A 19 -4.71 -23.43 18.17
N GLU A 20 -5.18 -24.50 17.51
CA GLU A 20 -4.59 -24.95 16.24
C GLU A 20 -4.79 -23.94 15.09
N ILE A 21 -5.92 -23.24 15.07
CA ILE A 21 -6.21 -22.21 14.07
C ILE A 21 -5.40 -20.95 14.35
N ALA A 22 -5.27 -20.56 15.62
CA ALA A 22 -4.46 -19.43 16.05
C ALA A 22 -3.00 -19.60 15.61
N GLU A 23 -2.38 -20.76 15.87
CA GLU A 23 -0.98 -21.01 15.52
C GLU A 23 -0.76 -20.97 13.99
N ARG A 24 -1.69 -21.55 13.20
CA ARG A 24 -1.64 -21.48 11.74
C ARG A 24 -1.80 -20.07 11.21
N TRP A 25 -2.77 -19.31 11.74
CA TRP A 25 -3.01 -17.92 11.35
C TRP A 25 -1.83 -17.02 11.71
N THR A 26 -1.21 -17.21 12.88
CA THR A 26 0.00 -16.45 13.25
C THR A 26 1.18 -16.73 12.32
N GLY A 27 1.21 -17.89 11.66
CA GLY A 27 2.18 -18.22 10.63
C GLY A 27 2.00 -17.42 9.32
N LEU A 28 0.86 -16.74 9.14
CA LEU A 28 0.59 -15.87 8.00
C LEU A 28 1.03 -14.43 8.23
N LEU A 29 1.46 -14.07 9.44
CA LEU A 29 1.90 -12.71 9.76
C LEU A 29 3.17 -12.35 8.98
N ARG A 30 3.23 -11.10 8.51
CA ARG A 30 4.37 -10.61 7.70
C ARG A 30 4.98 -9.35 8.31
N PRO A 31 6.30 -9.15 8.21
CA PRO A 31 6.90 -7.87 8.56
C PRO A 31 6.51 -6.80 7.54
N GLY A 32 6.19 -5.61 8.04
CA GLY A 32 5.96 -4.40 7.27
C GLY A 32 6.64 -3.21 7.92
N LEU A 33 6.74 -2.09 7.21
CA LEU A 33 7.25 -0.83 7.75
C LEU A 33 6.10 0.17 7.86
N ARG A 34 5.67 0.48 9.08
CA ARG A 34 4.75 1.59 9.33
C ARG A 34 5.50 2.89 9.13
N LEU A 35 4.97 3.76 8.29
CA LEU A 35 5.43 5.12 8.14
C LEU A 35 4.59 6.02 9.05
N ALA A 36 5.25 6.88 9.79
CA ALA A 36 4.61 7.81 10.71
C ALA A 36 5.30 9.18 10.61
N LYS A 37 4.60 10.24 10.99
CA LYS A 37 5.18 11.58 11.07
C LYS A 37 6.47 11.58 11.90
N ALA A 38 7.53 12.08 11.31
CA ALA A 38 8.83 12.18 11.96
C ALA A 38 8.83 13.31 12.99
N THR A 39 9.53 13.09 14.10
CA THR A 39 9.94 14.12 15.05
C THR A 39 11.40 14.51 14.79
N ASP A 40 11.87 15.60 15.42
CA ASP A 40 13.25 16.09 15.26
C ASP A 40 14.35 15.06 15.64
N ALA A 41 13.99 14.02 16.40
CA ALA A 41 14.92 12.97 16.83
C ALA A 41 14.96 11.77 15.88
N ASP A 42 14.03 11.69 14.93
CA ASP A 42 13.87 10.52 14.07
C ASP A 42 14.75 10.59 12.81
N LEU A 43 15.15 9.42 12.31
CA LEU A 43 15.70 9.31 10.97
C LEU A 43 14.55 9.45 9.97
N VAL A 44 14.59 10.51 9.17
CA VAL A 44 13.61 10.72 8.09
C VAL A 44 13.81 9.65 7.02
N ALA A 45 12.78 8.85 6.79
CA ALA A 45 12.74 7.79 5.79
C ALA A 45 11.92 8.14 4.54
N GLY A 46 11.22 9.28 4.56
CA GLY A 46 10.41 9.73 3.44
C GLY A 46 9.64 11.00 3.76
N ARG A 47 8.69 11.34 2.90
CA ARG A 47 7.74 12.43 3.09
C ARG A 47 6.43 12.19 2.34
N LEU A 48 5.33 12.70 2.88
CA LEU A 48 4.10 12.95 2.15
C LEU A 48 4.17 14.33 1.49
N GLY A 49 3.53 14.47 0.34
CA GLY A 49 3.28 15.75 -0.32
C GLY A 49 4.53 16.59 -0.59
N GLY A 50 4.33 17.89 -0.76
CA GLY A 50 5.36 18.82 -1.20
C GLY A 50 5.64 18.71 -2.70
N LEU A 51 6.86 19.05 -3.11
CA LEU A 51 7.28 18.93 -4.50
C LEU A 51 8.23 17.74 -4.65
N PRO A 52 8.06 16.92 -5.69
CA PRO A 52 8.94 15.81 -5.95
C PRO A 52 10.32 16.30 -6.39
N GLU A 53 11.33 15.50 -6.07
CA GLU A 53 12.67 15.63 -6.61
C GLU A 53 12.82 14.60 -7.71
N LEU A 54 12.93 15.08 -8.95
CA LEU A 54 12.98 14.24 -10.14
C LEU A 54 14.30 14.48 -10.88
N PRO A 55 14.84 13.45 -11.56
CA PRO A 55 15.94 13.64 -12.50
C PRO A 55 15.59 14.71 -13.55
N GLU A 56 16.59 15.48 -14.00
CA GLU A 56 16.39 16.49 -15.05
C GLU A 56 15.65 15.98 -16.30
N PRO A 57 15.99 14.82 -16.89
CA PRO A 57 15.30 14.32 -18.10
C PRO A 57 13.89 13.82 -17.84
N GLU A 58 13.50 13.61 -16.58
CA GLU A 58 12.18 13.10 -16.23
C GLU A 58 11.19 14.25 -16.13
N GLU A 59 10.17 14.21 -16.98
CA GLU A 59 9.05 15.16 -16.93
C GLU A 59 8.09 14.80 -15.78
N TRP A 60 7.23 15.75 -15.42
CA TRP A 60 6.20 15.50 -14.43
C TRP A 60 5.25 14.37 -14.94
N PRO A 61 4.91 13.37 -14.13
CA PRO A 61 4.02 12.28 -14.57
C PRO A 61 2.64 12.80 -15.00
N VAL A 62 2.18 12.37 -16.18
CA VAL A 62 0.91 12.80 -16.79
C VAL A 62 0.10 11.56 -17.21
N TRP A 63 -1.21 11.60 -16.93
CA TRP A 63 -2.18 10.73 -17.58
C TRP A 63 -2.66 11.41 -18.86
N GLU A 64 -2.22 10.87 -20.00
CA GLU A 64 -2.54 11.41 -21.34
C GLU A 64 -4.04 11.63 -21.52
N GLY A 65 -4.44 12.82 -21.95
CA GLY A 65 -5.84 13.22 -22.11
C GLY A 65 -6.58 13.59 -20.81
N ARG A 66 -5.95 13.45 -19.63
CA ARG A 66 -6.50 13.86 -18.33
C ARG A 66 -5.69 15.00 -17.70
N GLY A 67 -4.38 14.84 -17.58
CA GLY A 67 -3.50 15.85 -17.02
C GLY A 67 -2.41 15.29 -16.08
N PRO A 68 -1.61 16.19 -15.47
CA PRO A 68 -0.58 15.83 -14.51
C PRO A 68 -1.14 15.11 -13.28
N LEU A 69 -0.34 14.19 -12.72
CA LEU A 69 -0.65 13.49 -11.48
C LEU A 69 -0.24 14.32 -10.26
N SER A 70 -0.91 14.16 -9.14
CA SER A 70 -0.49 14.72 -7.85
C SER A 70 0.63 13.89 -7.24
N PHE A 71 1.61 14.56 -6.62
CA PHE A 71 2.66 13.89 -5.86
C PHE A 71 2.13 13.48 -4.49
N VAL A 72 2.11 12.17 -4.23
CA VAL A 72 1.59 11.58 -2.99
C VAL A 72 2.71 11.49 -1.95
N ALA A 73 3.80 10.81 -2.29
CA ALA A 73 4.86 10.58 -1.32
C ALA A 73 6.20 10.25 -1.99
N SER A 74 7.27 10.41 -1.22
CA SER A 74 8.57 9.81 -1.54
C SER A 74 9.14 9.05 -0.35
N VAL A 75 9.90 8.01 -0.65
CA VAL A 75 10.52 7.14 0.33
C VAL A 75 11.98 6.93 -0.05
N ASP A 76 12.89 7.21 0.89
CA ASP A 76 14.31 6.94 0.75
C ASP A 76 14.60 5.50 1.19
N CYS A 77 14.91 4.65 0.21
CA CYS A 77 15.19 3.24 0.42
C CYS A 77 16.41 3.00 1.33
N ALA A 78 17.37 3.93 1.39
CA ALA A 78 18.55 3.80 2.25
C ALA A 78 18.23 4.07 3.73
N ALA A 79 17.14 4.79 4.01
CA ALA A 79 16.68 5.12 5.35
C ALA A 79 15.67 4.11 5.91
N LEU A 80 15.25 3.12 5.11
CA LEU A 80 14.36 2.05 5.53
C LEU A 80 15.15 0.84 6.05
N PRO A 81 14.69 0.17 7.12
CA PRO A 81 15.22 -1.12 7.55
C PRO A 81 14.70 -2.25 6.66
N SER A 82 15.08 -2.25 5.38
CA SER A 82 14.58 -3.19 4.36
C SER A 82 14.95 -4.65 4.63
N ASP A 83 16.04 -4.92 5.37
CA ASP A 83 16.42 -6.28 5.81
C ASP A 83 15.37 -6.93 6.73
N ALA A 84 14.48 -6.14 7.34
CA ALA A 84 13.39 -6.65 8.17
C ALA A 84 12.18 -7.12 7.33
N LEU A 85 12.08 -6.67 6.07
CA LEU A 85 10.97 -7.01 5.18
C LEU A 85 11.18 -8.38 4.54
N ASP A 86 10.07 -8.99 4.13
CA ASP A 86 10.05 -10.24 3.35
C ASP A 86 9.91 -10.01 1.84
N ILE A 87 10.13 -8.76 1.39
CA ILE A 87 10.14 -8.35 -0.02
C ILE A 87 11.50 -7.73 -0.38
N ALA A 88 11.90 -7.85 -1.64
CA ALA A 88 13.20 -7.38 -2.13
C ALA A 88 13.19 -5.86 -2.47
N LEU A 89 12.90 -5.03 -1.47
CA LEU A 89 12.93 -3.57 -1.63
C LEU A 89 14.37 -3.10 -1.98
N PRO A 90 14.56 -2.08 -2.84
CA PRO A 90 15.88 -1.49 -3.03
C PRO A 90 16.51 -1.06 -1.70
N THR A 91 17.83 -1.15 -1.58
CA THR A 91 18.58 -0.73 -0.38
C THR A 91 19.08 0.72 -0.47
N GLU A 92 18.87 1.38 -1.62
CA GLU A 92 19.30 2.74 -1.91
C GLU A 92 18.38 3.36 -2.97
N GLY A 93 18.45 4.67 -3.15
CA GLY A 93 17.62 5.42 -4.08
C GLY A 93 16.27 5.82 -3.49
N THR A 94 15.46 6.49 -4.29
CA THR A 94 14.18 7.06 -3.85
C THR A 94 13.04 6.50 -4.68
N LEU A 95 11.97 6.07 -4.02
CA LEU A 95 10.68 5.79 -4.66
C LEU A 95 9.79 7.02 -4.56
N ASN A 96 9.17 7.41 -5.67
CA ASN A 96 8.17 8.47 -5.72
C ASN A 96 6.82 7.90 -6.17
N PHE A 97 5.75 8.32 -5.51
CA PHE A 97 4.38 7.87 -5.76
C PHE A 97 3.52 9.02 -6.23
N PHE A 98 2.76 8.78 -7.31
CA PHE A 98 1.91 9.77 -7.95
C PHE A 98 0.53 9.19 -8.27
N TYR A 99 -0.50 10.02 -8.10
CA TYR A 99 -1.90 9.63 -8.32
C TYR A 99 -2.72 10.78 -8.93
N PHE A 100 -3.64 10.46 -9.84
CA PHE A 100 -4.63 11.39 -10.37
C PHE A 100 -5.80 11.46 -9.40
N ASP A 101 -5.78 12.46 -8.52
CA ASP A 101 -6.68 12.62 -7.37
C ASP A 101 -7.93 13.47 -7.67
N GLY A 102 -8.15 13.81 -8.93
CA GLY A 102 -9.31 14.60 -9.36
C GLY A 102 -9.18 16.12 -9.20
N GLN A 103 -8.00 16.66 -8.85
CA GLN A 103 -7.80 18.12 -8.72
C GLN A 103 -8.14 18.92 -9.99
N LEU A 104 -8.09 18.29 -11.16
CA LEU A 104 -8.31 18.95 -12.47
C LEU A 104 -9.72 18.74 -13.03
N ASP A 105 -10.47 17.78 -12.50
CA ASP A 105 -11.77 17.38 -13.06
C ASP A 105 -12.85 17.11 -12.00
N ASP A 106 -12.61 17.58 -10.77
CA ASP A 106 -13.49 17.42 -9.61
C ASP A 106 -13.82 15.94 -9.30
N GLY A 107 -12.84 15.04 -9.53
CA GLY A 107 -12.98 13.60 -9.25
C GLY A 107 -13.83 12.84 -10.27
N CYS A 108 -14.04 13.41 -11.46
CA CYS A 108 -14.81 12.75 -12.51
C CYS A 108 -14.11 11.50 -13.08
N ALA A 109 -12.79 11.55 -13.24
CA ALA A 109 -12.00 10.38 -13.62
C ALA A 109 -11.49 9.64 -12.38
N VAL A 110 -11.62 8.32 -12.41
CA VAL A 110 -11.17 7.43 -11.34
C VAL A 110 -10.15 6.46 -11.93
N VAL A 111 -9.16 6.08 -11.12
CA VAL A 111 -8.23 5.01 -11.47
C VAL A 111 -8.72 3.73 -10.82
N ALA A 112 -8.95 2.70 -11.64
CA ALA A 112 -9.44 1.41 -11.18
C ALA A 112 -8.65 0.28 -11.85
N PRO A 113 -8.32 -0.79 -11.12
CA PRO A 113 -7.56 -1.91 -11.68
C PRO A 113 -8.32 -2.61 -12.81
N ASP A 114 -9.65 -2.60 -12.81
CA ASP A 114 -10.47 -3.23 -13.84
C ASP A 114 -10.75 -2.34 -15.07
N GLU A 115 -10.21 -1.12 -15.09
CA GLU A 115 -10.25 -0.18 -16.22
C GLU A 115 -8.82 0.10 -16.74
N PRO A 116 -8.29 -0.68 -17.70
CA PRO A 116 -6.91 -0.56 -18.17
C PRO A 116 -6.52 0.83 -18.70
N ASP A 117 -7.45 1.55 -19.32
CA ASP A 117 -7.24 2.90 -19.83
C ASP A 117 -6.99 3.92 -18.70
N SER A 118 -7.35 3.56 -17.45
CA SER A 118 -7.15 4.38 -16.26
C SER A 118 -5.79 4.18 -15.59
N TRP A 119 -5.07 3.09 -15.86
CA TRP A 119 -3.84 2.73 -15.14
C TRP A 119 -2.72 3.76 -15.27
N ALA A 120 -2.79 4.66 -16.25
CA ALA A 120 -1.86 5.78 -16.36
C ALA A 120 -2.06 6.87 -15.29
N GLY A 121 -3.21 6.87 -14.61
CA GLY A 121 -3.53 7.76 -13.49
C GLY A 121 -2.82 7.42 -12.18
N ALA A 122 -2.03 6.35 -12.10
CA ALA A 122 -1.18 6.07 -10.95
C ALA A 122 0.22 5.66 -11.43
N ARG A 123 1.26 6.18 -10.76
CA ARG A 123 2.66 5.95 -11.14
C ARG A 123 3.56 5.80 -9.92
N VAL A 124 4.51 4.87 -10.04
CA VAL A 124 5.66 4.74 -9.16
C VAL A 124 6.91 4.98 -10.00
N SER A 125 7.76 5.92 -9.60
CA SER A 125 9.08 6.08 -10.20
C SER A 125 10.18 5.79 -9.19
N TYR A 126 11.26 5.18 -9.68
CA TYR A 126 12.45 4.89 -8.87
C TYR A 126 13.62 5.69 -9.40
N VAL A 127 14.21 6.50 -8.53
CA VAL A 127 15.40 7.28 -8.80
C VAL A 127 16.60 6.58 -8.14
N PRO A 128 17.54 6.01 -8.92
CA PRO A 128 18.73 5.38 -8.37
C PRO A 128 19.58 6.35 -7.54
N ALA A 129 20.24 5.84 -6.49
CA ALA A 129 21.16 6.63 -5.69
C ALA A 129 22.26 7.28 -6.55
N GLY A 130 22.58 8.53 -6.23
CA GLY A 130 23.60 9.31 -6.94
C GLY A 130 23.16 9.91 -8.27
N VAL A 131 21.93 9.64 -8.74
CA VAL A 131 21.36 10.38 -9.87
C VAL A 131 21.03 11.81 -9.42
N PRO A 132 21.53 12.85 -10.11
CA PRO A 132 21.20 14.22 -9.77
C PRO A 132 19.71 14.48 -9.96
N VAL A 133 19.09 15.07 -8.95
CA VAL A 133 17.68 15.45 -8.94
C VAL A 133 17.52 16.94 -8.69
N ALA A 134 16.43 17.50 -9.17
CA ALA A 134 16.02 18.85 -8.86
C ALA A 134 14.55 18.86 -8.42
N ARG A 135 14.22 19.72 -7.45
CA ARG A 135 12.84 19.94 -7.02
C ARG A 135 12.04 20.49 -8.20
N ARG A 136 10.98 19.79 -8.61
CA ARG A 136 10.18 20.16 -9.77
C ARG A 136 9.02 21.04 -9.34
N ALA A 137 8.84 22.18 -10.00
CA ALA A 137 7.66 23.03 -9.76
C ALA A 137 6.38 22.30 -10.19
N ALA A 138 5.30 22.49 -9.44
CA ALA A 138 4.01 21.91 -9.76
C ALA A 138 3.49 22.47 -11.12
N PRO A 139 2.96 21.61 -12.00
CA PRO A 139 2.26 22.06 -13.20
C PRO A 139 1.04 22.92 -12.88
N GLU A 140 0.54 23.64 -13.89
CA GLU A 140 -0.70 24.41 -13.78
C GLU A 140 -1.88 23.50 -13.36
N GLY A 141 -2.69 23.98 -12.43
CA GLY A 141 -3.85 23.26 -11.89
C GLY A 141 -3.53 22.26 -10.77
N ILE A 142 -2.27 21.86 -10.58
CA ILE A 142 -1.88 21.01 -9.46
C ILE A 142 -1.52 21.88 -8.25
N ARG A 143 -2.23 21.65 -7.16
CA ARG A 143 -1.89 22.17 -5.83
C ARG A 143 -1.14 21.06 -5.06
N PRO A 144 0.16 21.25 -4.79
CA PRO A 144 0.90 20.31 -3.95
C PRO A 144 0.27 20.18 -2.57
N TYR A 145 0.18 18.94 -2.08
CA TYR A 145 -0.14 18.68 -0.68
C TYR A 145 0.93 19.29 0.24
N PRO A 146 0.57 19.68 1.48
CA PRO A 146 1.54 19.95 2.54
C PRO A 146 2.61 18.86 2.65
N GLU A 147 3.85 19.30 2.93
CA GLU A 147 4.97 18.37 3.13
C GLU A 147 4.98 17.87 4.58
N VAL A 148 4.93 16.55 4.77
CA VAL A 148 5.03 15.90 6.09
C VAL A 148 6.19 14.92 6.06
N SER A 149 7.24 15.18 6.84
CA SER A 149 8.36 14.24 6.96
C SER A 149 7.92 12.96 7.66
N LEU A 150 8.38 11.82 7.15
CA LEU A 150 8.04 10.49 7.66
C LEU A 150 9.28 9.78 8.21
N THR A 151 9.11 9.07 9.32
CA THR A 151 10.02 8.04 9.83
C THR A 151 9.43 6.65 9.58
N SER A 152 10.21 5.60 9.77
CA SER A 152 9.76 4.22 9.62
C SER A 152 9.98 3.40 10.88
N ARG A 153 9.07 2.46 11.15
CA ARG A 153 9.21 1.47 12.21
C ARG A 153 8.78 0.09 11.71
N VAL A 154 9.54 -0.94 12.10
CA VAL A 154 9.19 -2.33 11.78
C VAL A 154 7.99 -2.73 12.62
N GLU A 155 6.97 -3.28 11.96
CA GLU A 155 5.78 -3.85 12.59
C GLU A 155 5.45 -5.21 12.00
N THR A 156 4.81 -6.04 12.82
CA THR A 156 4.14 -7.24 12.33
C THR A 156 2.75 -6.88 11.84
N THR A 157 2.42 -7.39 10.67
CA THR A 157 1.20 -7.09 9.93
C THR A 157 0.39 -8.37 9.79
N ALA A 158 -0.94 -8.23 9.78
CA ALA A 158 -1.87 -9.35 9.66
C ALA A 158 -2.60 -9.30 8.32
N PRO A 159 -2.88 -10.46 7.69
CA PRO A 159 -3.72 -10.49 6.51
C PRO A 159 -5.16 -10.15 6.88
N HIS A 160 -5.85 -9.43 6.00
CA HIS A 160 -7.30 -9.31 6.07
C HIS A 160 -7.95 -10.72 6.05
N PRO A 161 -9.05 -10.98 6.79
CA PRO A 161 -9.67 -12.31 6.86
C PRO A 161 -10.04 -12.94 5.52
N ARG A 162 -10.37 -12.11 4.53
CA ARG A 162 -10.68 -12.54 3.15
C ARG A 162 -9.48 -12.55 2.21
N HIS A 163 -8.28 -12.24 2.70
CA HIS A 163 -7.06 -12.25 1.88
C HIS A 163 -6.80 -13.65 1.28
N PRO A 164 -6.35 -13.76 0.01
CA PRO A 164 -6.11 -15.04 -0.67
C PRO A 164 -5.23 -16.05 0.10
N VAL A 165 -4.18 -15.59 0.79
CA VAL A 165 -3.35 -16.47 1.64
C VAL A 165 -4.12 -17.11 2.80
N VAL A 166 -5.14 -16.43 3.36
CA VAL A 166 -6.00 -16.97 4.42
C VAL A 166 -6.92 -18.02 3.82
N GLN A 167 -7.54 -17.71 2.67
CA GLN A 167 -8.36 -18.69 1.94
C GLN A 167 -7.57 -19.95 1.62
N ARG A 168 -6.35 -19.82 1.09
CA ARG A 168 -5.47 -20.96 0.78
C ARG A 168 -5.10 -21.79 2.01
N GLU A 169 -4.81 -21.14 3.14
CA GLU A 169 -4.45 -21.83 4.38
C GLU A 169 -5.65 -22.60 4.95
N PHE A 170 -6.83 -22.00 4.98
CA PHE A 170 -8.00 -22.56 5.66
C PHE A 170 -9.03 -23.21 4.72
N ALA A 171 -8.68 -23.41 3.44
CA ALA A 171 -9.57 -24.04 2.47
C ALA A 171 -9.90 -25.52 2.83
N PRO A 172 -11.15 -25.97 2.61
CA PRO A 172 -12.32 -25.14 2.27
C PRO A 172 -12.80 -24.35 3.51
N MET A 173 -12.95 -23.03 3.37
CA MET A 173 -13.41 -22.17 4.45
C MET A 173 -14.95 -22.15 4.46
N SER A 174 -15.57 -22.64 5.54
CA SER A 174 -17.02 -22.50 5.72
C SER A 174 -17.39 -21.08 6.11
N ALA A 175 -18.64 -20.66 5.87
CA ALA A 175 -19.13 -19.35 6.32
C ALA A 175 -18.96 -19.14 7.84
N ASP A 176 -19.02 -20.22 8.64
CA ASP A 176 -18.84 -20.17 10.09
C ASP A 176 -17.37 -20.38 10.54
N HIS A 177 -16.40 -20.30 9.64
CA HIS A 177 -14.99 -20.51 10.01
C HIS A 177 -14.51 -19.36 10.92
N PRO A 178 -13.91 -19.65 12.09
CA PRO A 178 -13.65 -18.62 13.11
C PRO A 178 -12.69 -17.51 12.66
N VAL A 179 -11.83 -17.74 11.67
CA VAL A 179 -10.95 -16.71 11.09
C VAL A 179 -11.72 -15.63 10.32
N GLY A 180 -12.84 -15.98 9.70
CA GLY A 180 -13.74 -15.04 9.02
C GLY A 180 -14.98 -14.70 9.85
N GLY A 181 -14.94 -14.96 11.15
CA GLY A 181 -16.04 -14.63 12.05
C GLY A 181 -15.88 -13.23 12.63
N ASP A 182 -17.00 -12.51 12.75
CA ASP A 182 -17.09 -11.12 13.21
C ASP A 182 -16.22 -10.85 14.44
N GLY A 183 -16.25 -11.74 15.44
CA GLY A 183 -15.51 -11.52 16.68
C GLY A 183 -13.98 -11.47 16.54
N PHE A 184 -13.37 -12.12 15.56
CA PHE A 184 -11.93 -12.01 15.32
C PHE A 184 -11.61 -10.87 14.35
N GLU A 185 -12.45 -10.67 13.34
CA GLU A 185 -12.34 -9.55 12.40
C GLU A 185 -12.46 -8.20 13.10
N ASP A 186 -13.48 -8.01 13.94
CA ASP A 186 -13.68 -6.83 14.78
C ASP A 186 -12.46 -6.57 15.69
N ALA A 187 -11.88 -7.63 16.25
CA ALA A 187 -10.74 -7.50 17.15
C ALA A 187 -9.44 -7.09 16.41
N LEU A 188 -9.29 -7.49 15.13
CA LEU A 188 -8.21 -7.01 14.28
C LEU A 188 -8.44 -5.55 13.87
N TRP A 189 -9.68 -5.19 13.53
CA TRP A 189 -10.07 -3.84 13.16
C TRP A 189 -9.91 -2.85 14.33
N ASP A 190 -10.35 -3.23 15.54
CA ASP A 190 -10.19 -2.40 16.74
C ASP A 190 -8.71 -2.23 17.13
N HIS A 191 -7.83 -3.15 16.69
CA HIS A 191 -6.39 -3.04 16.91
C HIS A 191 -5.71 -2.06 15.96
N SER A 192 -6.20 -1.94 14.72
CA SER A 192 -5.72 -0.95 13.77
C SER A 192 -6.21 0.45 14.18
N GLU A 193 -5.32 1.23 14.80
CA GLU A 193 -5.62 2.60 15.19
C GLU A 193 -4.87 3.63 14.32
N GLY A 194 -5.60 4.68 13.92
CA GLY A 194 -5.07 5.90 13.31
C GLY A 194 -4.59 5.74 11.86
N THR A 195 -4.05 6.83 11.31
CA THR A 195 -3.57 6.92 9.93
C THR A 195 -2.48 5.89 9.63
N GLU A 196 -2.71 5.05 8.63
CA GLU A 196 -1.85 3.89 8.33
C GLU A 196 -1.15 3.99 6.97
N HIS A 197 0.00 4.67 6.96
CA HIS A 197 0.96 4.63 5.84
C HIS A 197 1.93 3.45 6.01
N ARG A 198 2.25 2.72 4.93
CA ARG A 198 3.08 1.52 5.03
C ARG A 198 3.88 1.20 3.78
N ILE A 199 5.03 0.53 3.97
CA ILE A 199 5.79 -0.19 2.93
C ILE A 199 5.85 -1.69 3.29
N GLY A 200 5.50 -2.56 2.34
CA GLY A 200 5.52 -4.01 2.52
C GLY A 200 4.51 -4.54 3.55
N GLY A 201 4.66 -5.82 3.92
CA GLY A 201 3.70 -6.51 4.80
C GLY A 201 2.37 -6.82 4.12
N HIS A 202 1.32 -6.96 4.93
CA HIS A 202 -0.08 -7.05 4.47
C HIS A 202 -0.71 -5.66 4.37
N ALA A 203 -1.56 -5.48 3.36
CA ALA A 203 -2.42 -4.30 3.24
C ALA A 203 -3.45 -4.27 4.37
N HIS A 204 -3.86 -3.06 4.74
CA HIS A 204 -4.97 -2.79 5.66
C HIS A 204 -6.16 -2.22 4.87
N PRO A 205 -6.89 -3.06 4.14
CA PRO A 205 -7.95 -2.62 3.24
C PRO A 205 -9.12 -1.97 3.98
N VAL A 206 -9.78 -1.00 3.33
CA VAL A 206 -11.00 -0.34 3.84
C VAL A 206 -12.24 -1.20 3.55
N GLN A 207 -12.28 -1.87 2.40
CA GLN A 207 -13.46 -2.61 1.92
C GLN A 207 -13.19 -4.11 1.79
N GLY A 208 -12.06 -4.49 1.20
CA GLY A 208 -11.74 -5.89 0.94
C GLY A 208 -10.38 -6.10 0.28
N GLU A 209 -10.12 -7.34 -0.08
CA GLU A 209 -8.87 -7.85 -0.64
C GLU A 209 -8.36 -7.10 -1.90
N VAL A 210 -7.50 -6.10 -1.68
CA VAL A 210 -6.88 -5.28 -2.74
C VAL A 210 -6.04 -6.11 -3.71
N GLU A 211 -5.48 -7.24 -3.25
CA GLU A 211 -4.77 -8.21 -4.08
C GLU A 211 -5.68 -8.83 -5.14
N THR A 212 -6.93 -9.13 -4.78
CA THR A 212 -7.94 -9.71 -5.68
C THR A 212 -8.41 -8.69 -6.71
N GLU A 213 -8.59 -7.42 -6.31
CA GLU A 213 -8.95 -6.34 -7.23
C GLU A 213 -7.88 -6.15 -8.31
N VAL A 214 -6.62 -6.06 -7.89
CA VAL A 214 -5.47 -5.92 -8.81
C VAL A 214 -5.31 -7.16 -9.68
N ALA A 215 -5.44 -8.37 -9.11
CA ALA A 215 -5.37 -9.62 -9.87
C ALA A 215 -6.46 -9.71 -10.94
N ARG A 216 -7.70 -9.36 -10.59
CA ARG A 216 -8.81 -9.30 -11.54
C ARG A 216 -8.51 -8.33 -12.67
N GLY A 217 -8.01 -7.13 -12.37
CA GLY A 217 -7.55 -6.17 -13.36
C GLY A 217 -6.46 -6.73 -14.28
N ALA A 218 -5.43 -7.35 -13.70
CA ALA A 218 -4.31 -7.97 -14.43
C ALA A 218 -4.76 -9.09 -15.39
N LEU A 219 -5.84 -9.80 -15.06
CA LEU A 219 -6.43 -10.86 -15.87
C LEU A 219 -7.39 -10.35 -16.96
N GLY A 220 -7.57 -9.03 -17.10
CA GLY A 220 -8.50 -8.44 -18.05
C GLY A 220 -9.96 -8.45 -17.56
N SER A 221 -10.13 -8.27 -16.25
CA SER A 221 -11.43 -8.04 -15.59
C SER A 221 -12.47 -9.16 -15.81
N PRO A 222 -12.13 -10.45 -15.62
CA PRO A 222 -13.11 -11.54 -15.71
C PRO A 222 -14.21 -11.42 -14.64
N SER A 223 -15.20 -12.31 -14.68
CA SER A 223 -16.20 -12.41 -13.61
C SER A 223 -15.54 -12.77 -12.27
N TRP A 224 -16.11 -12.29 -11.17
CA TRP A 224 -15.55 -12.47 -9.82
C TRP A 224 -15.46 -13.94 -9.37
N ASP A 225 -16.20 -14.84 -9.99
CA ASP A 225 -16.17 -16.28 -9.75
C ASP A 225 -15.11 -17.02 -10.59
N ASP A 226 -14.30 -16.30 -11.37
CA ASP A 226 -13.23 -16.91 -12.16
C ASP A 226 -12.12 -17.43 -11.22
N PRO A 227 -11.86 -18.74 -11.20
CA PRO A 227 -10.91 -19.35 -10.26
C PRO A 227 -9.47 -18.91 -10.48
N ARG A 228 -9.15 -18.30 -11.63
CA ARG A 228 -7.81 -17.77 -11.91
C ARG A 228 -7.48 -16.55 -11.06
N ILE A 229 -8.48 -15.82 -10.57
CA ILE A 229 -8.27 -14.61 -9.76
C ILE A 229 -7.56 -14.96 -8.46
N GLU A 230 -7.99 -16.01 -7.77
CA GLU A 230 -7.42 -16.41 -6.49
C GLU A 230 -5.92 -16.75 -6.61
N GLU A 231 -5.55 -17.53 -7.63
CA GLU A 231 -4.15 -17.88 -7.88
C GLU A 231 -3.32 -16.66 -8.30
N GLU A 232 -3.87 -15.78 -9.16
CA GLU A 232 -3.17 -14.55 -9.57
C GLU A 232 -2.96 -13.61 -8.37
N ALA A 233 -3.94 -13.47 -7.48
CA ALA A 233 -3.87 -12.60 -6.30
C ALA A 233 -2.75 -12.99 -5.34
N LEU A 234 -2.43 -14.29 -5.23
CA LEU A 234 -1.29 -14.78 -4.45
C LEU A 234 0.07 -14.32 -5.00
N GLY A 235 0.13 -13.85 -6.25
CA GLY A 235 1.34 -13.34 -6.90
C GLY A 235 1.65 -11.87 -6.64
N TRP A 236 0.74 -11.14 -5.97
CA TRP A 236 0.89 -9.71 -5.68
C TRP A 236 1.29 -9.49 -4.22
N VAL A 237 2.17 -8.51 -4.00
CA VAL A 237 2.53 -8.04 -2.65
C VAL A 237 2.32 -6.53 -2.57
N LEU A 238 1.94 -6.05 -1.39
CA LEU A 238 1.89 -4.62 -1.11
C LEU A 238 3.30 -4.00 -1.29
N LEU A 239 3.41 -3.02 -2.17
CA LEU A 239 4.57 -2.15 -2.27
C LEU A 239 4.44 -0.99 -1.28
N ALA A 240 3.34 -0.26 -1.37
CA ALA A 240 3.07 0.90 -0.53
C ALA A 240 1.57 1.11 -0.31
N GLN A 241 1.24 1.64 0.86
CA GLN A 241 -0.10 2.08 1.26
C GLN A 241 0.00 3.51 1.79
N PHE A 242 -0.85 4.40 1.30
CA PHE A 242 -0.95 5.77 1.79
C PHE A 242 -2.40 6.10 2.13
N ASP A 243 -2.65 6.34 3.41
CA ASP A 243 -3.97 6.62 3.96
C ASP A 243 -4.35 8.10 3.76
N SER A 244 -5.60 8.45 3.99
CA SER A 244 -6.02 9.84 4.21
C SER A 244 -5.32 10.37 5.46
N ASP A 245 -4.80 11.59 5.39
CA ASP A 245 -3.94 12.14 6.44
C ASP A 245 -4.19 13.65 6.60
N ASP A 246 -4.77 14.01 7.74
CA ASP A 246 -5.09 15.40 8.10
C ASP A 246 -3.84 16.29 8.20
N ASP A 247 -2.69 15.76 8.61
CA ASP A 247 -1.45 16.56 8.70
C ASP A 247 -0.93 16.94 7.31
N ALA A 248 -1.24 16.12 6.30
CA ALA A 248 -0.87 16.33 4.90
C ALA A 248 -2.01 16.91 4.04
N ASP A 249 -3.15 17.29 4.64
CA ASP A 249 -4.39 17.66 3.94
C ASP A 249 -4.78 16.65 2.83
N MET A 250 -4.52 15.35 3.05
CA MET A 250 -4.82 14.27 2.11
C MET A 250 -6.16 13.62 2.45
N MET A 251 -7.07 13.58 1.49
CA MET A 251 -8.39 12.96 1.63
C MET A 251 -8.74 12.20 0.36
N TRP A 252 -8.83 10.87 0.46
CA TRP A 252 -9.10 9.99 -0.67
C TRP A 252 -10.57 9.57 -0.67
N GLY A 253 -11.44 10.32 -1.35
CA GLY A 253 -12.88 10.06 -1.29
C GLY A 253 -13.43 10.31 0.12
N ASP A 254 -14.13 9.33 0.69
CA ASP A 254 -14.59 9.35 2.09
C ASP A 254 -13.57 8.59 2.96
N CYS A 255 -12.55 9.30 3.45
CA CYS A 255 -11.48 8.75 4.32
C CYS A 255 -10.84 7.46 3.78
N GLY A 256 -10.57 7.41 2.48
CA GLY A 256 -10.00 6.23 1.83
C GLY A 256 -8.50 6.10 1.95
N VAL A 257 -7.97 5.11 1.23
CA VAL A 257 -6.57 4.69 1.23
C VAL A 257 -6.15 4.30 -0.18
N LEU A 258 -4.92 4.67 -0.55
CA LEU A 258 -4.27 4.34 -1.82
C LEU A 258 -3.35 3.11 -1.65
N TYR A 259 -3.40 2.17 -2.58
CA TYR A 259 -2.60 0.95 -2.54
C TYR A 259 -1.83 0.73 -3.85
N TRP A 260 -0.51 0.58 -3.74
CA TRP A 260 0.33 0.08 -4.83
C TRP A 260 0.75 -1.35 -4.53
N LEU A 261 0.46 -2.25 -5.45
CA LEU A 261 0.85 -3.64 -5.41
C LEU A 261 1.83 -3.94 -6.55
N ILE A 262 2.77 -4.84 -6.30
CA ILE A 262 3.78 -5.23 -7.30
C ILE A 262 4.05 -6.74 -7.19
N ARG A 263 4.44 -7.38 -8.29
CA ARG A 263 4.92 -8.76 -8.21
C ARG A 263 6.34 -8.79 -7.63
N PRO A 264 6.70 -9.78 -6.80
CA PRO A 264 8.04 -9.87 -6.20
C PRO A 264 9.18 -9.85 -7.23
N GLN A 265 8.99 -10.47 -8.40
CA GLN A 265 9.99 -10.45 -9.47
C GLN A 265 10.15 -9.04 -10.07
N ASP A 266 9.06 -8.32 -10.32
CA ASP A 266 9.10 -6.95 -10.82
C ASP A 266 9.81 -6.02 -9.83
N LEU A 267 9.55 -6.19 -8.53
CA LEU A 267 10.23 -5.45 -7.47
C LEU A 267 11.74 -5.73 -7.45
N ALA A 268 12.14 -7.01 -7.47
CA ALA A 268 13.55 -7.40 -7.47
C ALA A 268 14.31 -6.88 -8.70
N GLU A 269 13.63 -6.81 -9.85
CA GLU A 269 14.16 -6.27 -11.10
C GLU A 269 13.98 -4.74 -11.23
N ARG A 270 13.42 -4.07 -10.22
CA ARG A 270 13.16 -2.62 -10.17
C ARG A 270 12.26 -2.12 -11.31
N ARG A 271 11.33 -2.95 -11.78
CA ARG A 271 10.34 -2.65 -12.82
C ARG A 271 9.09 -2.00 -12.21
N PHE A 272 9.27 -0.83 -11.62
CA PHE A 272 8.19 -0.10 -10.94
C PHE A 272 7.08 0.39 -11.89
N ASP A 273 7.35 0.42 -13.20
CA ASP A 273 6.33 0.60 -14.26
C ASP A 273 5.28 -0.52 -14.30
N ARG A 274 5.55 -1.66 -13.64
CA ARG A 274 4.67 -2.82 -13.54
C ARG A 274 3.87 -2.88 -12.24
N ALA A 275 4.05 -1.93 -11.34
CA ALA A 275 3.18 -1.80 -10.17
C ALA A 275 1.75 -1.52 -10.63
N MET A 276 0.79 -2.18 -9.98
CA MET A 276 -0.63 -1.90 -10.15
C MET A 276 -1.15 -1.13 -8.95
N PHE A 277 -2.27 -0.44 -9.18
CA PHE A 277 -2.86 0.47 -8.22
C PHE A 277 -4.33 0.15 -8.02
N THR A 278 -4.79 0.26 -6.79
CA THR A 278 -6.20 0.37 -6.43
C THR A 278 -6.34 1.35 -5.27
N TRP A 279 -7.55 1.79 -4.99
CA TRP A 279 -7.87 2.62 -3.84
C TRP A 279 -9.27 2.24 -3.35
N GLN A 280 -9.50 2.43 -2.05
CA GLN A 280 -10.77 2.12 -1.41
C GLN A 280 -11.13 3.25 -0.45
N CYS A 281 -12.41 3.54 -0.26
CA CYS A 281 -12.92 4.52 0.70
C CYS A 281 -14.25 4.04 1.30
N GLY A 282 -14.69 4.59 2.43
CA GLY A 282 -15.94 4.17 3.07
C GLY A 282 -16.18 4.71 4.46
#